data_AF-A0A521TLQ8-F1
#
_entry.id   AF-A0A521TLQ8-F1
#
_cell.length_a   1.000
_cell.length_b   1.000
_cell.length_c   1.000
_cell.angle_alpha   90.00
_cell.angle_beta   90.00
_cell.angle_gamma   90.00
#
_symmetry.space_group_name_H-M   'P 1'
#
loop_
_entity.id
_entity.type
_entity.pdbx_description
1 polymer ?
#
loop_
_entity_poly.entity_id
_entity_poly.type
_entity_poly.pdbx_seq_one_letter_code
_entity_poly.pdbx_strand_id
1 'polypeptide(L)'
;MSTTAGALYTAAWALLCLVAVVVAWRSPREEGPFSMGYRRLLTTPWRLATGAVATVFLVGAAPYANDPTWDHAVGLFMSVFTYATAPWAVGAVLRSLRGELPRRQLFVAACAWMFSASWSYDAYNFARSGVYPPSWAANIVASSVLYVSAGLCWSLVHRPGTGVTFGFLHPGWPSAPAGGDDRRVAAMALVFVFFVAALLLPFVAGIVPWLPRW
;
A
#
# COMPACT_ATOMS: atom_id res chain seq x y z
N MET A 1 4.27 19.44 -14.90
CA MET A 1 3.19 20.26 -14.31
C MET A 1 3.80 21.59 -13.84
N SER A 2 3.14 22.74 -14.02
CA SER A 2 3.67 24.02 -13.53
C SER A 2 3.70 24.04 -11.99
N THR A 3 4.58 24.84 -11.39
CA THR A 3 4.69 24.93 -9.92
C THR A 3 3.37 25.31 -9.27
N THR A 4 2.64 26.28 -9.84
CA THR A 4 1.32 26.69 -9.35
C THR A 4 0.29 25.57 -9.45
N ALA A 5 0.23 24.86 -10.58
CA ALA A 5 -0.68 23.72 -10.74
C ALA A 5 -0.33 22.59 -9.76
N GLY A 6 0.97 22.35 -9.53
CA GLY A 6 1.43 21.38 -8.54
C GLY A 6 1.05 21.76 -7.12
N ALA A 7 1.20 23.02 -6.72
CA ALA A 7 0.77 23.50 -5.42
C ALA A 7 -0.75 23.34 -5.21
N LEU A 8 -1.56 23.67 -6.22
CA LEU A 8 -3.01 23.50 -6.17
C LEU A 8 -3.40 22.02 -6.09
N TYR A 9 -2.76 21.16 -6.87
CA TYR A 9 -2.97 19.71 -6.81
C TYR A 9 -2.60 19.15 -5.43
N THR A 10 -1.43 19.55 -4.88
CA THR A 10 -1.01 19.23 -3.50
C THR A 10 -2.04 19.63 -2.46
N ALA A 11 -2.49 20.89 -2.50
CA ALA A 11 -3.46 21.41 -1.55
C ALA A 11 -4.80 20.67 -1.63
N ALA A 12 -5.24 20.35 -2.84
CA ALA A 12 -6.50 19.62 -3.07
C ALA A 12 -6.46 18.22 -2.46
N TRP A 13 -5.45 17.40 -2.78
CA TRP A 13 -5.39 16.05 -2.22
C TRP A 13 -5.04 16.06 -0.72
N ALA A 14 -4.28 17.04 -0.23
CA ALA A 14 -4.01 17.19 1.20
C ALA A 14 -5.31 17.46 1.97
N LEU A 15 -6.20 18.31 1.43
CA LEU A 15 -7.52 18.54 1.99
C LEU A 15 -8.36 17.25 2.01
N LEU A 16 -8.33 16.45 0.93
CA LEU A 16 -9.01 15.15 0.90
C LEU A 16 -8.49 14.21 1.99
N CYS A 17 -7.17 14.14 2.18
CA CYS A 17 -6.57 13.35 3.26
C CYS A 17 -7.00 13.83 4.65
N LEU A 18 -7.04 15.15 4.89
CA LEU A 18 -7.53 15.71 6.16
C LEU A 18 -8.99 15.34 6.41
N VAL A 19 -9.85 15.47 5.40
CA VAL A 19 -11.25 15.04 5.49
C VAL A 19 -11.34 13.53 5.76
N ALA A 20 -10.53 12.71 5.08
CA ALA A 20 -10.49 11.27 5.31
C ALA A 20 -10.07 10.91 6.74
N VAL A 21 -9.09 11.62 7.30
CA VAL A 21 -8.68 11.45 8.72
C VAL A 21 -9.83 11.78 9.66
N VAL A 22 -10.55 12.89 9.44
CA VAL A 22 -11.71 13.28 10.26
C VAL A 22 -12.82 12.24 10.15
N VAL A 23 -13.12 11.75 8.95
CA VAL A 23 -14.12 10.70 8.72
C VAL A 23 -13.72 9.39 9.40
N ALA A 24 -12.45 8.99 9.29
CA ALA A 24 -11.92 7.80 9.93
C ALA A 24 -11.99 7.90 11.46
N TRP A 25 -11.66 9.07 12.02
CA TRP A 25 -11.70 9.31 13.47
C TRP A 25 -13.13 9.26 14.03
N ARG A 26 -14.13 9.70 13.26
CA ARG A 26 -15.55 9.66 13.64
C ARG A 26 -16.23 8.32 13.36
N SER A 27 -15.59 7.43 12.61
CA SER A 27 -16.14 6.11 12.30
C SER A 27 -15.94 5.13 13.46
N PRO A 28 -16.80 4.11 13.61
CA PRO A 28 -16.61 3.07 14.61
C PRO A 28 -15.23 2.43 14.49
N ARG A 29 -14.50 2.34 15.62
CA ARG A 29 -13.10 1.86 15.66
C ARG A 29 -12.93 0.44 15.13
N GLU A 30 -13.99 -0.36 15.14
CA GLU A 30 -13.99 -1.77 14.72
C GLU A 30 -13.89 -1.92 13.19
N GLU A 31 -14.32 -0.91 12.42
CA GLU A 31 -14.33 -0.96 10.95
C GLU A 31 -13.04 -0.41 10.32
N GLY A 32 -12.24 0.32 11.09
CA GLY A 32 -11.13 1.12 10.57
C GLY A 32 -9.75 0.44 10.63
N PRO A 33 -8.74 1.08 10.01
CA PRO A 33 -7.34 0.62 10.04
C PRO A 33 -6.71 0.77 11.44
N PHE A 34 -7.44 1.38 12.38
CA PHE A 34 -6.99 1.54 13.76
C PHE A 34 -7.57 0.49 14.72
N SER A 35 -8.38 -0.44 14.22
CA SER A 35 -8.96 -1.51 15.03
C SER A 35 -7.87 -2.41 15.63
N MET A 36 -8.12 -2.91 16.85
CA MET A 36 -7.19 -3.85 17.49
C MET A 36 -7.07 -5.17 16.70
N GLY A 37 -8.16 -5.60 16.06
CA GLY A 37 -8.17 -6.77 15.17
C GLY A 37 -7.20 -6.62 14.01
N TYR A 38 -7.22 -5.47 13.34
CA TYR A 38 -6.31 -5.18 12.23
C TYR A 38 -4.84 -5.06 12.68
N ARG A 39 -4.59 -4.39 13.82
CA ARG A 39 -3.24 -4.31 14.39
C ARG A 39 -2.67 -5.68 14.67
N ARG A 40 -3.45 -6.55 15.34
CA ARG A 40 -3.07 -7.95 15.62
C ARG A 40 -2.81 -8.73 14.34
N LEU A 41 -3.63 -8.53 13.31
CA LEU A 41 -3.43 -9.14 11.99
C LEU A 41 -2.07 -8.76 11.43
N LEU A 42 -1.74 -7.46 11.35
CA LEU A 42 -0.46 -6.98 10.83
C LEU A 42 0.73 -7.50 11.64
N THR A 43 0.63 -7.55 12.97
CA THR A 43 1.73 -8.00 13.84
C THR A 43 1.95 -9.51 13.87
N THR A 44 1.28 -10.28 13.00
CA THR A 44 1.60 -11.71 12.85
C THR A 44 3.04 -11.89 12.33
N PRO A 45 3.81 -12.87 12.83
CA PRO A 45 5.25 -12.94 12.58
C PRO A 45 5.63 -12.94 11.09
N TRP A 46 4.90 -13.66 10.25
CA TRP A 46 5.21 -13.74 8.81
C TRP A 46 4.93 -12.43 8.08
N ARG A 47 3.92 -11.66 8.49
CA ARG A 47 3.63 -10.35 7.91
C ARG A 47 4.69 -9.35 8.32
N LEU A 48 5.11 -9.35 9.58
CA LEU A 48 6.21 -8.52 10.04
C LEU A 48 7.50 -8.85 9.28
N ALA A 49 7.83 -10.14 9.14
CA ALA A 49 9.01 -10.57 8.39
C ALA A 49 8.96 -10.13 6.92
N THR A 50 7.85 -10.39 6.22
CA THR A 50 7.71 -9.99 4.80
C THR A 50 7.64 -8.48 4.61
N GLY A 51 6.99 -7.73 5.51
CA GLY A 51 6.97 -6.26 5.49
C GLY A 51 8.35 -5.65 5.76
N ALA A 52 9.12 -6.22 6.68
CA ALA A 52 10.50 -5.81 6.95
C ALA A 52 11.40 -6.10 5.74
N VAL A 53 11.33 -7.30 5.15
CA VAL A 53 12.07 -7.66 3.94
C VAL A 53 11.73 -6.71 2.78
N ALA A 54 10.44 -6.43 2.54
CA ALA A 54 10.01 -5.50 1.51
C ALA A 54 10.56 -4.08 1.74
N THR A 55 10.56 -3.61 2.99
CA THR A 55 11.11 -2.30 3.36
C THR A 55 12.63 -2.24 3.15
N VAL A 56 13.37 -3.25 3.62
CA VAL A 56 14.82 -3.33 3.43
C VAL A 56 15.15 -3.37 1.94
N PHE A 57 14.40 -4.15 1.15
CA PHE A 57 14.56 -4.19 -0.30
C PHE A 57 14.30 -2.82 -0.94
N LEU A 58 13.17 -2.17 -0.67
CA LEU A 58 12.82 -0.89 -1.32
C LEU A 58 13.75 0.25 -0.93
N VAL A 59 14.27 0.25 0.31
CA VAL A 59 15.28 1.21 0.73
C VAL A 59 16.63 0.89 0.10
N GLY A 60 17.05 -0.38 0.12
CA GLY A 60 18.35 -0.83 -0.38
C GLY A 60 18.46 -0.80 -1.91
N ALA A 61 17.34 -0.95 -2.63
CA ALA A 61 17.27 -0.92 -4.08
C ALA A 61 17.34 0.49 -4.67
N ALA A 62 16.99 1.52 -3.89
CA ALA A 62 16.88 2.90 -4.37
C ALA A 62 18.14 3.41 -5.11
N PRO A 63 19.39 3.20 -4.61
CA PRO A 63 20.60 3.64 -5.31
C PRO A 63 20.84 2.95 -6.66
N TYR A 64 20.21 1.79 -6.89
CA TYR A 64 20.38 0.98 -8.09
C TYR A 64 19.24 1.18 -9.10
N ALA A 65 18.16 1.85 -8.71
CA ALA A 65 16.97 2.01 -9.53
C ALA A 65 17.13 2.97 -10.73
N ASN A 66 18.24 3.72 -10.77
CA ASN A 66 18.51 4.78 -11.76
C ASN A 66 17.34 5.77 -11.93
N ASP A 67 16.58 6.00 -10.86
CA ASP A 67 15.45 6.93 -10.79
C ASP A 67 15.81 8.05 -9.80
N PRO A 68 16.02 9.29 -10.26
CA PRO A 68 16.42 10.41 -9.39
C PRO A 68 15.33 10.82 -8.38
N THR A 69 14.11 10.28 -8.52
CA THR A 69 12.97 10.53 -7.65
C THR A 69 12.74 9.44 -6.61
N TRP A 70 13.43 8.29 -6.73
CA TRP A 70 13.40 7.20 -5.76
C TRP A 70 14.71 7.19 -4.96
N ASP A 71 14.65 7.76 -3.75
CA ASP A 71 15.75 7.68 -2.78
C ASP A 71 15.38 6.81 -1.56
N HIS A 72 16.32 6.69 -0.62
CA HIS A 72 16.11 5.91 0.60
C HIS A 72 14.91 6.39 1.42
N ALA A 73 14.64 7.70 1.45
CA ALA A 73 13.52 8.25 2.21
C ALA A 73 12.19 7.81 1.57
N VAL A 74 12.08 7.97 0.24
CA VAL A 74 10.94 7.48 -0.54
C VAL A 74 10.72 5.99 -0.32
N GLY A 75 11.77 5.18 -0.49
CA GLY A 75 11.68 3.73 -0.29
C GLY A 75 11.16 3.36 1.10
N LEU A 76 11.59 4.08 2.13
CA LEU A 76 11.20 3.84 3.52
C LEU A 76 9.75 4.20 3.80
N PHE A 77 9.34 5.45 3.56
CA PHE A 77 8.00 5.86 3.98
C PHE A 77 6.92 5.21 3.11
N MET A 78 7.17 5.03 1.81
CA MET A 78 6.24 4.36 0.90
C MET A 78 6.00 2.91 1.33
N SER A 79 7.08 2.17 1.66
CA SER A 79 6.95 0.76 2.07
C SER A 79 6.21 0.64 3.41
N VAL A 80 6.50 1.52 4.36
CA VAL A 80 5.85 1.55 5.67
C VAL A 80 4.36 1.90 5.53
N PHE A 81 4.01 2.92 4.75
CA PHE A 81 2.61 3.27 4.51
C PHE A 81 1.87 2.17 3.77
N THR A 82 2.50 1.54 2.77
CA THR A 82 1.94 0.40 2.04
C THR A 82 1.65 -0.77 2.98
N TYR A 83 2.62 -1.15 3.81
CA TYR A 83 2.44 -2.22 4.80
C TYR A 83 1.32 -1.92 5.79
N ALA A 84 1.27 -0.68 6.30
CA ALA A 84 0.29 -0.28 7.29
C ALA A 84 -1.14 -0.18 6.71
N THR A 85 -1.31 0.20 5.45
CA THR A 85 -2.63 0.59 4.93
C THR A 85 -3.17 -0.33 3.84
N ALA A 86 -2.34 -0.96 3.01
CA ALA A 86 -2.79 -1.71 1.84
C ALA A 86 -3.76 -2.86 2.17
N PRO A 87 -3.51 -3.69 3.20
CA PRO A 87 -4.38 -4.82 3.49
C PRO A 87 -5.78 -4.37 3.91
N TRP A 88 -5.86 -3.31 4.73
CA TRP A 88 -7.13 -2.71 5.10
C TRP A 88 -7.80 -2.02 3.91
N ALA A 89 -7.08 -1.18 3.18
CA ALA A 89 -7.65 -0.38 2.10
C ALA A 89 -8.24 -1.26 0.98
N VAL A 90 -7.50 -2.27 0.51
CA VAL A 90 -7.99 -3.20 -0.53
C VAL A 90 -9.25 -3.93 -0.06
N GLY A 91 -9.24 -4.45 1.17
CA GLY A 91 -10.43 -5.10 1.75
C GLY A 91 -11.61 -4.14 1.90
N ALA A 92 -11.37 -2.92 2.37
CA ALA A 92 -12.40 -1.90 2.56
C ALA A 92 -13.02 -1.45 1.24
N VAL A 93 -12.23 -1.28 0.17
CA VAL A 93 -12.73 -0.99 -1.18
C VAL A 93 -13.65 -2.11 -1.63
N LEU A 94 -13.18 -3.36 -1.65
CA LEU A 94 -13.95 -4.50 -2.15
C LEU A 94 -15.25 -4.71 -1.37
N ARG A 95 -15.20 -4.63 -0.04
CA ARG A 95 -16.39 -4.78 0.82
C ARG A 95 -17.36 -3.61 0.66
N SER A 96 -16.87 -2.39 0.49
CA SER A 96 -17.75 -1.23 0.22
C SER A 96 -18.44 -1.34 -1.15
N LEU A 97 -17.74 -1.83 -2.17
CA LEU A 97 -18.31 -2.08 -3.50
C LEU A 97 -19.39 -3.18 -3.48
N ARG A 98 -19.30 -4.13 -2.56
CA ARG A 98 -20.32 -5.15 -2.29
C ARG A 98 -21.46 -4.68 -1.38
N GLY A 99 -21.40 -3.44 -0.89
CA GLY A 99 -22.38 -2.91 0.06
C GLY A 99 -22.25 -3.43 1.49
N GLU A 100 -21.16 -4.12 1.82
CA GLU A 100 -20.91 -4.68 3.16
C GLU A 100 -20.27 -3.66 4.12
N LEU A 101 -19.74 -2.56 3.59
CA LEU A 101 -19.21 -1.43 4.35
C LEU A 101 -19.80 -0.12 3.83
N PRO A 102 -19.96 0.89 4.70
CA PRO A 102 -20.54 2.17 4.30
C PRO A 102 -19.60 2.94 3.38
N ARG A 103 -20.15 3.70 2.43
CA ARG A 103 -19.39 4.46 1.40
C ARG A 103 -18.34 5.41 1.97
N ARG A 104 -18.48 5.86 3.22
CA ARG A 104 -17.45 6.63 3.92
C ARG A 104 -16.12 5.86 4.04
N GLN A 105 -16.17 4.54 4.20
CA GLN A 105 -14.97 3.69 4.27
C GLN A 105 -14.29 3.56 2.91
N LEU A 106 -15.07 3.52 1.81
CA LEU A 106 -14.51 3.58 0.46
C LEU A 106 -13.71 4.86 0.25
N PHE A 107 -14.24 6.01 0.68
CA PHE A 107 -13.53 7.28 0.58
C PHE A 107 -12.22 7.27 1.39
N VAL A 108 -12.26 6.84 2.65
CA VAL A 108 -11.05 6.74 3.49
C VAL A 108 -10.02 5.78 2.89
N ALA A 109 -10.47 4.62 2.40
CA ALA A 109 -9.61 3.62 1.77
C ALA A 109 -8.96 4.16 0.48
N ALA A 110 -9.70 4.87 -0.36
CA ALA A 110 -9.17 5.50 -1.56
C ALA A 110 -8.13 6.57 -1.24
N CYS A 111 -8.36 7.42 -0.23
CA CYS A 111 -7.38 8.40 0.21
C CYS A 111 -6.12 7.74 0.81
N ALA A 112 -6.28 6.69 1.64
CA ALA A 112 -5.15 5.96 2.21
C ALA A 112 -4.31 5.26 1.13
N TRP A 113 -4.96 4.67 0.13
CA TRP A 113 -4.31 4.10 -1.05
C TRP A 113 -3.52 5.19 -1.78
N MET A 114 -4.19 6.25 -2.25
CA MET A 114 -3.53 7.28 -3.05
C MET A 114 -2.39 7.97 -2.29
N PHE A 115 -2.56 8.21 -0.99
CA PHE A 115 -1.50 8.75 -0.14
C PHE A 115 -0.27 7.85 -0.10
N SER A 116 -0.48 6.55 0.09
CA SER A 116 0.60 5.57 0.23
C SER A 116 1.27 5.22 -1.10
N ALA A 117 0.52 5.19 -2.19
CA ALA A 117 1.01 4.79 -3.51
C ALA A 117 1.55 5.96 -4.34
N SER A 118 1.16 7.21 -4.08
CA SER A 118 1.62 8.34 -4.90
C SER A 118 1.76 9.64 -4.13
N TRP A 119 0.74 10.14 -3.43
CA TRP A 119 0.76 11.54 -2.98
C TRP A 119 1.88 11.84 -1.97
N SER A 120 2.27 10.89 -1.12
CA SER A 120 3.41 11.07 -0.22
C SER A 120 4.75 11.17 -0.97
N TYR A 121 4.94 10.36 -2.02
CA TYR A 121 6.09 10.43 -2.93
C TYR A 121 6.11 11.75 -3.71
N ASP A 122 4.96 12.16 -4.24
CA ASP A 122 4.84 13.40 -5.02
C ASP A 122 5.10 14.62 -4.15
N ALA A 123 4.55 14.64 -2.93
CA ALA A 123 4.77 15.71 -1.96
C ALA A 123 6.24 15.83 -1.58
N TYR A 124 6.91 14.70 -1.32
CA TYR A 124 8.33 14.68 -0.99
C TYR A 124 9.18 15.25 -2.12
N ASN A 125 8.98 14.77 -3.35
CA ASN A 125 9.75 15.23 -4.50
C ASN A 125 9.46 16.69 -4.88
N PHE A 126 8.20 17.12 -4.74
CA PHE A 126 7.81 18.50 -4.96
C PHE A 126 8.43 19.44 -3.91
N ALA A 127 8.44 19.05 -2.64
CA ALA A 127 9.10 19.81 -1.58
C ALA A 127 10.63 19.87 -1.79
N ARG A 128 11.23 18.79 -2.30
CA ARG A 128 12.68 18.71 -2.53
C ARG A 128 13.15 19.52 -3.73
N SER A 129 12.40 19.48 -4.83
CA SER A 129 12.85 20.02 -6.13
C SER A 129 12.06 21.24 -6.63
N GLY A 130 10.96 21.59 -5.97
CA GLY A 130 10.04 22.65 -6.41
C GLY A 130 9.23 22.30 -7.66
N VAL A 131 9.39 21.08 -8.19
CA VAL A 131 8.74 20.59 -9.40
C VAL A 131 8.19 19.19 -9.15
N TYR A 132 7.00 18.91 -9.69
CA TYR A 132 6.43 17.57 -9.62
C TYR A 132 7.22 16.60 -10.49
N PRO A 133 7.43 15.35 -10.05
CA PRO A 133 8.09 14.32 -10.85
C PRO A 133 7.47 14.21 -12.25
N PRO A 134 8.25 14.18 -13.35
CA PRO A 134 7.69 13.99 -14.69
C PRO A 134 6.86 12.70 -14.81
N SER A 135 7.24 11.68 -14.04
CA SER A 135 6.63 10.35 -13.98
C SER A 135 5.46 10.24 -13.00
N TRP A 136 5.00 11.32 -12.36
CA TRP A 136 3.98 11.27 -11.29
C TRP A 136 2.73 10.44 -11.67
N ALA A 137 2.22 10.60 -12.89
CA ALA A 137 1.04 9.88 -13.36
C ALA A 137 1.32 8.39 -13.60
N ALA A 138 2.51 8.05 -14.13
CA ALA A 138 2.94 6.67 -14.32
C ALA A 138 3.18 5.97 -12.97
N ASN A 139 3.72 6.72 -12.00
CA ASN A 139 3.92 6.25 -10.63
C ASN A 139 2.58 5.88 -9.97
N ILE A 140 1.51 6.67 -10.13
CA ILE A 140 0.17 6.33 -9.62
C ILE A 140 -0.22 4.92 -10.07
N VAL A 141 -0.06 4.60 -11.36
CA VAL A 141 -0.47 3.30 -11.91
C VAL A 141 0.45 2.18 -11.40
N ALA A 142 1.76 2.34 -11.54
CA ALA A 142 2.73 1.31 -11.15
C ALA A 142 2.66 1.01 -9.64
N SER A 143 2.68 2.04 -8.81
CA SER A 143 2.59 1.90 -7.35
C SER A 143 1.22 1.43 -6.90
N SER A 144 0.14 1.71 -7.64
CA SER A 144 -1.18 1.14 -7.34
C SER A 144 -1.23 -0.37 -7.58
N VAL A 145 -0.59 -0.88 -8.64
CA VAL A 145 -0.47 -2.33 -8.86
C VAL A 145 0.28 -2.97 -7.69
N LEU A 146 1.42 -2.41 -7.31
CA LEU A 146 2.20 -2.89 -6.15
C LEU A 146 1.41 -2.83 -4.85
N TYR A 147 0.69 -1.73 -4.61
CA TYR A 147 -0.14 -1.53 -3.43
C TYR A 147 -1.27 -2.57 -3.35
N VAL A 148 -1.97 -2.84 -4.45
CA VAL A 148 -3.00 -3.88 -4.50
C VAL A 148 -2.40 -5.26 -4.28
N SER A 149 -1.29 -5.60 -4.94
CA SER A 149 -0.60 -6.87 -4.74
C SER A 149 -0.19 -7.09 -3.28
N ALA A 150 0.35 -6.05 -2.64
CA ALA A 150 0.71 -6.06 -1.23
C ALA A 150 -0.53 -6.22 -0.33
N GLY A 151 -1.60 -5.48 -0.63
CA GLY A 151 -2.86 -5.57 0.10
C GLY A 151 -3.51 -6.95 0.01
N LEU A 152 -3.48 -7.59 -1.16
CA LEU A 152 -3.93 -8.97 -1.35
C LEU A 152 -3.06 -9.96 -0.59
N CYS A 153 -1.73 -9.87 -0.73
CA CYS A 153 -0.76 -10.72 -0.06
C CYS A 153 -0.95 -10.73 1.46
N TRP A 154 -0.92 -9.55 2.09
CA TRP A 154 -1.06 -9.42 3.53
C TRP A 154 -2.51 -9.56 4.02
N SER A 155 -3.48 -9.65 3.12
CA SER A 155 -4.86 -10.06 3.46
C SER A 155 -5.05 -11.57 3.54
N LEU A 156 -4.07 -12.39 3.14
CA LEU A 156 -4.18 -13.85 3.18
C LEU A 156 -4.31 -14.36 4.62
N VAL A 157 -5.26 -15.24 4.87
CA VAL A 157 -5.48 -15.92 6.15
C VAL A 157 -5.77 -17.39 5.91
N HIS A 158 -5.42 -18.24 6.87
CA HIS A 158 -5.84 -19.64 6.86
C HIS A 158 -7.04 -19.82 7.78
N ARG A 159 -8.09 -20.49 7.31
CA ARG A 159 -9.24 -20.91 8.12
C ARG A 159 -9.38 -22.44 8.09
N PRO A 160 -9.56 -23.09 9.26
CA PRO A 160 -9.89 -24.52 9.30
C PRO A 160 -11.10 -24.84 8.40
N GLY A 161 -11.00 -25.89 7.58
CA GLY A 161 -12.06 -26.32 6.66
C GLY A 161 -12.13 -25.58 5.33
N THR A 162 -11.63 -24.34 5.23
CA THR A 162 -11.63 -23.55 3.97
C THR A 162 -10.24 -23.44 3.33
N GLY A 163 -9.17 -23.54 4.11
CA GLY A 163 -7.80 -23.36 3.64
C GLY A 163 -7.36 -21.89 3.61
N VAL A 164 -6.47 -21.54 2.69
CA VAL A 164 -5.94 -20.17 2.53
C VAL A 164 -6.89 -19.34 1.67
N THR A 165 -7.30 -18.18 2.18
CA THR A 165 -8.30 -17.28 1.59
C THR A 165 -7.98 -15.84 1.96
N PHE A 166 -8.70 -14.86 1.43
CA PHE A 166 -8.57 -13.46 1.84
C PHE A 166 -9.46 -13.15 3.05
N GLY A 167 -8.88 -12.54 4.08
CA GLY A 167 -9.59 -12.24 5.31
C GLY A 167 -10.85 -11.38 5.11
N PHE A 168 -10.81 -10.44 4.16
CA PHE A 168 -11.93 -9.53 3.87
C PHE A 168 -13.13 -10.24 3.20
N LEU A 169 -13.02 -11.51 2.83
CA LEU A 169 -14.15 -12.29 2.30
C LEU A 169 -15.04 -12.87 3.41
N HIS A 170 -14.67 -12.71 4.68
CA HIS A 170 -15.35 -13.36 5.78
C HIS A 170 -15.89 -12.38 6.83
N PRO A 171 -17.00 -12.75 7.52
CA PRO A 171 -17.45 -12.05 8.71
C PRO A 171 -16.36 -11.97 9.77
N GLY A 172 -16.28 -10.83 10.46
CA GLY A 172 -15.30 -10.56 11.52
C GLY A 172 -14.00 -9.90 11.04
N TRP A 173 -13.82 -9.68 9.74
CA TRP A 173 -12.74 -8.82 9.23
C TRP A 173 -12.87 -7.39 9.78
N PRO A 174 -11.78 -6.72 10.19
CA PRO A 174 -10.37 -7.03 9.92
C PRO A 174 -9.64 -7.90 10.95
N SER A 175 -10.36 -8.61 11.82
CA SER A 175 -9.72 -9.49 12.82
C SER A 175 -9.20 -10.78 12.20
N ALA A 176 -8.05 -11.25 12.70
CA ALA A 176 -7.50 -12.56 12.33
C ALA A 176 -8.42 -13.70 12.83
N PRO A 177 -8.59 -14.78 12.05
CA PRO A 177 -9.35 -15.94 12.49
C PRO A 177 -8.61 -16.69 13.61
N ALA A 178 -9.37 -17.30 14.53
CA ALA A 178 -8.80 -18.20 15.53
C ALA A 178 -8.30 -19.51 14.87
N GLY A 179 -7.15 -20.02 15.32
CA GLY A 179 -6.61 -21.31 14.88
C GLY A 179 -6.07 -21.35 13.43
N GLY A 180 -5.56 -20.23 12.91
CA GLY A 180 -4.92 -20.17 11.59
C GLY A 180 -3.56 -20.88 11.55
N ASP A 181 -3.19 -21.42 10.39
CA ASP A 181 -1.87 -21.98 10.11
C ASP A 181 -1.06 -20.96 9.28
N ASP A 182 -0.25 -20.16 9.98
CA ASP A 182 0.57 -19.11 9.38
C ASP A 182 1.61 -19.64 8.38
N ARG A 183 2.05 -20.91 8.48
CA ARG A 183 3.03 -21.47 7.55
C ARG A 183 2.44 -21.67 6.17
N ARG A 184 1.21 -22.17 6.10
CA ARG A 184 0.47 -22.33 4.83
C ARG A 184 0.18 -20.98 4.17
N VAL A 185 -0.15 -19.97 4.98
CA VAL A 185 -0.35 -18.61 4.49
C VAL A 185 0.95 -18.03 3.93
N ALA A 186 2.07 -18.17 4.67
CA ALA A 186 3.37 -17.69 4.22
C ALA A 186 3.81 -18.34 2.90
N ALA A 187 3.56 -19.64 2.72
CA ALA A 187 3.86 -20.31 1.45
C ALA A 187 3.08 -19.71 0.26
N MET A 188 1.79 -19.40 0.44
CA MET A 188 0.99 -18.73 -0.59
C MET A 188 1.43 -17.27 -0.81
N ALA A 189 1.82 -16.58 0.25
CA ALA A 189 2.32 -15.20 0.17
C ALA A 189 3.57 -15.09 -0.72
N LEU A 190 4.39 -16.15 -0.81
CA LEU A 190 5.56 -16.18 -1.69
C LEU A 190 5.20 -15.98 -3.18
N VAL A 191 4.01 -16.36 -3.62
CA VAL A 191 3.55 -16.12 -5.00
C VAL A 191 3.47 -14.61 -5.28
N PHE A 192 2.88 -13.85 -4.36
CA PHE A 192 2.78 -12.40 -4.46
C PHE A 192 4.15 -11.73 -4.32
N VAL A 193 4.99 -12.22 -3.40
CA VAL A 193 6.35 -11.70 -3.21
C VAL A 193 7.18 -11.89 -4.48
N PHE A 194 7.12 -13.09 -5.08
CA PHE A 194 7.80 -13.37 -6.34
C PHE A 194 7.29 -12.49 -7.47
N PHE A 195 5.97 -12.34 -7.61
CA PHE A 195 5.38 -11.45 -8.61
C PHE A 195 5.85 -10.00 -8.46
N VAL A 196 5.81 -9.45 -7.24
CA VAL A 196 6.28 -8.08 -6.96
C VAL A 196 7.79 -7.94 -7.20
N ALA A 197 8.60 -8.92 -6.78
CA ALA A 197 10.03 -8.92 -7.05
C ALA A 197 10.32 -8.92 -8.56
N ALA A 198 9.59 -9.73 -9.33
CA ALA A 198 9.70 -9.77 -10.79
C ALA A 198 9.29 -8.44 -11.46
N LEU A 199 8.29 -7.74 -10.91
CA LEU A 199 7.90 -6.40 -11.39
C LEU A 199 8.96 -5.33 -11.08
N LEU A 200 9.65 -5.43 -9.94
CA LEU A 200 10.65 -4.45 -9.51
C LEU A 200 12.04 -4.70 -10.10
N LEU A 201 12.37 -5.95 -10.45
CA LEU A 201 13.67 -6.35 -10.97
C LEU A 201 14.14 -5.52 -12.18
N PRO A 202 13.29 -5.17 -13.18
CA PRO A 202 13.73 -4.40 -14.33
C PRO A 202 14.20 -2.98 -13.97
N PHE A 203 13.65 -2.39 -12.89
CA PHE A 203 14.05 -1.09 -12.38
C PHE A 203 15.42 -1.16 -11.68
N VAL A 204 15.65 -2.22 -10.91
CA VAL A 204 16.87 -2.35 -10.07
C VAL A 204 18.06 -2.92 -10.85
N ALA A 205 17.82 -3.84 -11.77
CA ALA A 205 18.88 -4.53 -12.50
C ALA A 205 19.36 -3.76 -13.75
N GLY A 206 18.79 -2.59 -14.04
CA GLY A 206 19.08 -1.84 -15.27
C GLY A 206 18.72 -2.60 -16.56
N ILE A 207 17.88 -3.64 -16.46
CA ILE A 207 17.53 -4.56 -17.56
C ILE A 207 16.55 -3.92 -18.57
N VAL A 208 16.03 -2.72 -18.31
CA VAL A 208 15.23 -1.98 -19.30
C VAL A 208 16.08 -0.90 -19.99
N PRO A 209 16.85 -1.24 -21.04
CA PRO A 209 17.60 -0.24 -21.81
C PRO A 209 16.69 0.69 -22.64
N TRP A 210 15.37 0.47 -22.66
CA TRP A 210 14.39 1.17 -23.52
C TRP A 210 13.50 2.19 -22.79
N LEU A 211 13.57 2.26 -21.45
CA LEU A 211 12.95 3.37 -20.72
C LEU A 211 13.88 4.59 -20.89
N PRO A 212 13.35 5.77 -21.27
CA PRO A 212 14.15 6.97 -21.38
C PRO A 212 14.99 7.13 -20.11
N ARG A 213 16.30 7.29 -20.28
CA ARG A 213 17.17 7.73 -19.18
C ARG A 213 16.73 9.16 -18.86
N TRP A 214 16.07 9.35 -17.73
CA TRP A 214 15.51 10.63 -17.28
C TRP A 214 16.60 11.52 -16.69
#